data_AF-A0A8J4W0T6-F1
#
_entry.id   AF-A0A8J4W0T6-F1
#
_cell.length_a   1.000
_cell.length_b   1.000
_cell.length_c   1.000
_cell.angle_alpha   90.00
_cell.angle_beta   90.00
_cell.angle_gamma   90.00
#
_symmetry.space_group_name_H-M   'P 1'
#
loop_
_entity.id
_entity.type
_entity.pdbx_description
1 polymer ?
#
loop_
_entity_poly.entity_id
_entity_poly.type
_entity_poly.pdbx_seq_one_letter_code
_entity_poly.pdbx_strand_id
1 'polypeptide(L)'
;MSSHFFLLPAITFLFFILLCPTSSLNAVSGPTKHRHEVIVAHHGAVATDDRRCSRIGMEVLREGGHAVDASVASALCLGVVSPASSGIGGGAFMLLRLSSGKAQAFDMRETAPLKASEVIQITLLKSSLDCYSFSDMYAGNAALKGEGALSIAVPGELAGLYKAWEQHGRLPWKRLVRPAERLAHLGFKISPYLHSRWSIQIIRDLGR
;
A
#
# COMPACT_ATOMS: atom_id res chain seq x y z
N MET A 1 -42.35 -56.95 60.83
CA MET A 1 -40.97 -56.83 60.30
C MET A 1 -41.04 -57.09 58.80
N SER A 2 -40.21 -56.39 58.00
CA SER A 2 -40.22 -56.31 56.53
C SER A 2 -41.35 -55.44 55.94
N SER A 3 -41.19 -54.65 54.88
CA SER A 3 -40.24 -54.73 53.76
C SER A 3 -40.22 -53.41 52.96
N HIS A 4 -39.01 -52.99 52.58
CA HIS A 4 -38.70 -52.09 51.46
C HIS A 4 -39.30 -52.59 50.14
N PHE A 5 -39.71 -51.71 49.22
CA PHE A 5 -39.50 -51.82 47.76
C PHE A 5 -40.09 -50.56 47.07
N PHE A 6 -39.55 -50.19 45.92
CA PHE A 6 -39.93 -49.05 45.03
C PHE A 6 -39.17 -47.72 45.20
N LEU A 7 -37.88 -47.71 44.85
CA LEU A 7 -37.16 -46.45 44.54
C LEU A 7 -36.00 -46.66 43.53
N LEU A 8 -36.13 -47.59 42.57
CA LEU A 8 -35.01 -47.97 41.70
C LEU A 8 -35.19 -48.03 40.16
N PRO A 9 -36.20 -47.43 39.49
CA PRO A 9 -36.15 -47.33 38.03
C PRO A 9 -35.82 -45.91 37.51
N ALA A 10 -35.82 -44.87 38.35
CA ALA A 10 -35.65 -43.49 37.88
C ALA A 10 -34.18 -43.04 37.76
N ILE A 11 -33.24 -43.70 38.45
CA ILE A 11 -31.83 -43.28 38.50
C ILE A 11 -31.00 -43.89 37.36
N THR A 12 -31.46 -44.98 36.74
CA THR A 12 -30.77 -45.60 35.60
C THR A 12 -31.00 -44.88 34.27
N PHE A 13 -32.03 -44.04 34.15
CA PHE A 13 -32.28 -43.27 32.92
C PHE A 13 -31.47 -41.94 32.87
N LEU A 14 -31.04 -41.42 34.02
CA LEU A 14 -30.27 -40.17 34.09
C LEU A 14 -28.76 -40.39 33.86
N PHE A 15 -28.27 -41.62 33.98
CA PHE A 15 -26.84 -41.94 33.80
C PHE A 15 -26.45 -42.25 32.34
N PHE A 16 -27.41 -42.46 31.44
CA PHE A 16 -27.13 -42.80 30.04
C PHE A 16 -26.97 -41.59 29.11
N ILE A 17 -27.22 -40.37 29.60
CA ILE A 17 -27.01 -39.12 28.83
C ILE A 17 -25.58 -38.56 29.02
N LEU A 18 -24.80 -39.11 29.96
CA LEU A 18 -23.45 -38.62 30.32
C LEU A 18 -22.29 -39.36 29.62
N LEU A 19 -22.56 -40.26 28.68
CA LEU A 19 -21.56 -40.96 27.87
C LEU A 19 -21.81 -40.75 26.37
N CYS A 20 -21.91 -39.50 25.93
CA CYS A 20 -21.65 -39.20 24.52
C CYS A 20 -20.14 -38.98 24.37
N PRO A 21 -19.40 -39.89 23.72
CA PRO A 21 -18.00 -39.63 23.43
C PRO A 21 -17.93 -38.37 22.58
N THR A 22 -17.17 -37.39 23.06
CA THR A 22 -16.78 -36.21 22.31
C THR A 22 -15.95 -36.67 21.12
N SER A 23 -16.61 -37.00 20.01
CA SER A 23 -16.02 -36.95 18.69
C SER A 23 -15.73 -35.48 18.44
N SER A 24 -14.53 -35.05 18.86
CA SER A 24 -13.96 -33.78 18.45
C SER A 24 -14.11 -33.70 16.95
N LEU A 25 -14.94 -32.76 16.49
CA LEU A 25 -14.99 -32.32 15.12
C LEU A 25 -13.53 -32.17 14.68
N ASN A 26 -13.09 -33.02 13.75
CA ASN A 26 -12.03 -32.62 12.85
C ASN A 26 -12.51 -31.27 12.32
N ALA A 27 -11.82 -30.21 12.71
CA ALA A 27 -11.85 -28.96 11.98
C ALA A 27 -11.29 -29.29 10.60
N VAL A 28 -12.14 -29.86 9.75
CA VAL A 28 -11.96 -29.85 8.32
C VAL A 28 -11.87 -28.37 8.03
N SER A 29 -10.64 -27.95 7.78
CA SER A 29 -10.32 -26.71 7.09
C SER A 29 -11.02 -26.79 5.74
N GLY A 30 -12.33 -26.52 5.76
CA GLY A 30 -13.11 -26.31 4.58
C GLY A 30 -12.44 -25.17 3.81
N PRO A 31 -12.46 -25.20 2.48
CA PRO A 31 -11.92 -24.11 1.69
C PRO A 31 -12.55 -22.83 2.21
N THR A 32 -11.73 -21.91 2.74
CA THR A 32 -12.20 -20.60 3.17
C THR A 32 -12.80 -19.97 1.94
N LYS A 33 -14.12 -20.03 1.84
CA LYS A 33 -14.90 -19.33 0.83
C LYS A 33 -14.47 -17.88 1.02
N HIS A 34 -13.64 -17.36 0.11
CA HIS A 34 -13.25 -15.95 0.10
C HIS A 34 -14.54 -15.16 -0.07
N ARG A 35 -15.23 -14.87 1.05
CA ARG A 35 -16.28 -13.88 1.06
C ARG A 35 -15.55 -12.58 0.77
N HIS A 36 -15.97 -11.90 -0.29
CA HIS A 36 -15.64 -10.50 -0.45
C HIS A 36 -16.11 -9.79 0.82
N GLU A 37 -15.18 -9.48 1.70
CA GLU A 37 -15.46 -8.75 2.93
C GLU A 37 -15.74 -7.31 2.51
N VAL A 38 -17.03 -6.96 2.43
CA VAL A 38 -17.44 -5.59 2.13
C VAL A 38 -17.47 -4.81 3.43
N ILE A 39 -16.57 -3.84 3.55
CA ILE A 39 -16.56 -2.90 4.68
C ILE A 39 -17.53 -1.77 4.35
N VAL A 40 -18.58 -1.61 5.16
CA VAL A 40 -19.54 -0.52 5.04
C VAL A 40 -19.20 0.58 6.06
N ALA A 41 -19.07 1.82 5.59
CA ALA A 41 -18.82 2.99 6.44
C ALA A 41 -19.76 4.14 6.05
N HIS A 42 -20.33 4.83 7.04
CA HIS A 42 -21.37 5.84 6.82
C HIS A 42 -20.84 7.26 6.59
N HIS A 43 -19.63 7.57 7.04
CA HIS A 43 -19.08 8.93 7.02
C HIS A 43 -17.86 9.10 6.12
N GLY A 44 -17.08 8.03 5.94
CA GLY A 44 -15.86 8.04 5.16
C GLY A 44 -15.08 6.75 5.34
N ALA A 45 -14.23 6.44 4.37
CA ALA A 45 -13.36 5.27 4.39
C ALA A 45 -12.01 5.65 3.79
N VAL A 46 -10.95 5.00 4.27
CA VAL A 46 -9.61 5.07 3.70
C VAL A 46 -9.11 3.64 3.51
N ALA A 47 -8.65 3.34 2.30
CA ALA A 47 -8.06 2.05 1.95
C ALA A 47 -6.66 2.28 1.39
N THR A 48 -5.70 1.51 1.89
CA THR A 48 -4.29 1.53 1.50
C THR A 48 -3.72 0.12 1.68
N ASP A 49 -2.55 -0.14 1.09
CA ASP A 49 -1.86 -1.42 1.17
C ASP A 49 -1.35 -1.77 2.58
N ASP A 50 -1.30 -0.79 3.49
CA ASP A 50 -0.87 -0.98 4.88
C ASP A 50 -1.92 -0.47 5.87
N ARG A 51 -2.34 -1.34 6.79
CA ARG A 51 -3.34 -1.01 7.83
C ARG A 51 -3.01 0.27 8.60
N ARG A 52 -1.73 0.55 8.87
CA ARG A 52 -1.32 1.73 9.63
C ARG A 52 -1.59 3.01 8.84
N CYS A 53 -1.36 2.99 7.53
CA CYS A 53 -1.61 4.14 6.66
C CYS A 53 -3.10 4.38 6.47
N SER A 54 -3.90 3.32 6.29
CA SER A 54 -5.37 3.44 6.31
C SER A 54 -5.87 4.06 7.62
N ARG A 55 -5.30 3.65 8.77
CA ARG A 55 -5.65 4.22 10.07
C ARG A 55 -5.26 5.69 10.19
N ILE A 56 -4.06 6.07 9.74
CA ILE A 56 -3.61 7.49 9.74
C ILE A 56 -4.56 8.35 8.89
N GLY A 57 -4.93 7.90 7.69
CA GLY A 57 -5.91 8.63 6.87
C GLY A 57 -7.29 8.71 7.53
N MET A 58 -7.74 7.63 8.17
CA MET A 58 -9.00 7.63 8.93
C MET A 58 -8.97 8.60 10.12
N GLU A 59 -7.85 8.72 10.83
CA GLU A 59 -7.67 9.72 11.90
C GLU A 59 -7.79 11.14 11.35
N VAL A 60 -7.19 11.41 10.19
CA VAL A 60 -7.32 12.72 9.51
C VAL A 60 -8.77 13.03 9.15
N LEU A 61 -9.54 12.06 8.63
CA LEU A 61 -10.97 12.25 8.37
C LEU A 61 -11.75 12.52 9.67
N ARG A 62 -11.44 11.81 10.77
CA ARG A 62 -12.07 12.01 12.08
C ARG A 62 -11.77 13.36 12.70
N GLU A 63 -10.60 13.93 12.40
CA GLU A 63 -10.20 15.28 12.79
C GLU A 63 -10.89 16.38 11.95
N GLY A 64 -11.77 16.00 11.01
CA GLY A 64 -12.50 16.93 10.15
C GLY A 64 -11.72 17.34 8.89
N GLY A 65 -10.63 16.65 8.57
CA GLY A 65 -9.91 16.81 7.31
C GLY A 65 -10.73 16.31 6.11
N HIS A 66 -10.39 16.82 4.93
CA HIS A 66 -10.99 16.38 3.68
C HIS A 66 -10.33 15.09 3.16
N ALA A 67 -10.94 14.48 2.13
CA ALA A 67 -10.37 13.33 1.43
C ALA A 67 -8.95 13.57 0.89
N VAL A 68 -8.63 14.82 0.52
CA VAL A 68 -7.28 15.21 0.08
C VAL A 68 -6.29 15.16 1.24
N ASP A 69 -6.65 15.69 2.43
CA ASP A 69 -5.79 15.62 3.62
C ASP A 69 -5.49 14.16 4.01
N ALA A 70 -6.53 13.32 4.01
CA ALA A 70 -6.41 11.90 4.35
C ALA A 70 -5.54 11.14 3.34
N SER A 71 -5.71 11.44 2.05
CA SER A 71 -4.89 10.86 0.98
C SER A 71 -3.42 11.27 1.11
N VAL A 72 -3.14 12.55 1.39
CA VAL A 72 -1.77 13.06 1.59
C VAL A 72 -1.09 12.37 2.79
N ALA A 73 -1.74 12.32 3.95
CA ALA A 73 -1.17 11.67 5.12
C ALA A 73 -0.95 10.15 4.90
N SER A 74 -1.85 9.51 4.15
CA SER A 74 -1.74 8.10 3.79
C SER A 74 -0.59 7.83 2.82
N ALA A 75 -0.42 8.65 1.79
CA ALA A 75 0.67 8.54 0.81
C ALA A 75 2.04 8.72 1.48
N LEU A 76 2.19 9.74 2.33
CA LEU A 76 3.42 9.94 3.09
C LEU A 76 3.73 8.78 4.03
N CYS A 77 2.72 8.18 4.65
CA CYS A 77 2.88 6.96 5.45
C CYS A 77 3.37 5.78 4.58
N LEU A 78 2.75 5.56 3.42
CA LEU A 78 3.13 4.49 2.49
C LEU A 78 4.57 4.66 1.99
N GLY A 79 5.02 5.90 1.78
CA GLY A 79 6.42 6.21 1.46
C GLY A 79 7.43 5.73 2.51
N VAL A 80 6.99 5.55 3.77
CA VAL A 80 7.83 5.03 4.86
C VAL A 80 7.69 3.53 5.02
N VAL A 81 6.47 2.99 4.97
CA VAL A 81 6.22 1.57 5.27
C VAL A 81 6.24 0.65 4.05
N SER A 82 6.21 1.21 2.84
CA SER A 82 6.32 0.51 1.56
C SER A 82 7.34 1.19 0.63
N PRO A 83 8.61 1.33 1.06
CA PRO A 83 9.61 2.14 0.36
C PRO A 83 10.00 1.58 -1.01
N ALA A 84 9.67 0.32 -1.30
CA ALA A 84 9.92 -0.29 -2.60
C ALA A 84 8.91 0.11 -3.69
N SER A 85 7.85 0.86 -3.36
CA SER A 85 6.74 1.14 -4.27
C SER A 85 6.31 2.60 -4.34
N SER A 86 6.44 3.37 -3.27
CA SER A 86 6.04 4.79 -3.23
C SER A 86 6.99 5.61 -2.39
N GLY A 87 6.99 6.93 -2.56
CA GLY A 87 7.64 7.84 -1.63
C GLY A 87 8.24 9.07 -2.28
N ILE A 88 8.79 9.94 -1.43
CA ILE A 88 9.27 11.29 -1.81
C ILE A 88 10.33 11.33 -2.92
N GLY A 89 10.96 10.19 -3.24
CA GLY A 89 11.93 10.05 -4.33
C GLY A 89 11.32 9.70 -5.69
N GLY A 90 10.00 9.52 -5.80
CA GLY A 90 9.33 9.14 -7.04
C GLY A 90 8.26 10.13 -7.50
N GLY A 91 7.18 9.60 -8.07
CA GLY A 91 6.05 10.36 -8.60
C GLY A 91 4.71 9.70 -8.29
N ALA A 92 3.63 10.43 -8.54
CA ALA A 92 2.27 9.96 -8.28
C ALA A 92 1.25 10.55 -9.25
N PHE A 93 0.05 9.98 -9.24
CA PHE A 93 -1.14 10.59 -9.84
C PHE A 93 -2.24 10.64 -8.79
N MET A 94 -2.98 11.74 -8.72
CA MET A 94 -4.17 11.85 -7.87
C MET A 94 -5.38 12.21 -8.72
N LEU A 95 -6.43 11.40 -8.61
CA LEU A 95 -7.74 11.72 -9.14
C LEU A 95 -8.63 12.23 -8.01
N LEU A 96 -9.10 13.46 -8.14
CA LEU A 96 -9.95 14.12 -7.18
C LEU A 96 -11.33 14.37 -7.78
N ARG A 97 -12.37 13.94 -7.08
CA ARG A 97 -13.76 14.33 -7.37
C ARG A 97 -14.30 15.14 -6.21
N LEU A 98 -14.60 16.40 -6.47
CA LEU A 98 -15.17 17.31 -5.48
C LEU A 98 -16.65 16.99 -5.24
N SER A 99 -17.17 17.43 -4.10
CA SER A 99 -18.60 17.32 -3.77
C SER A 99 -19.51 18.04 -4.75
N SER A 100 -19.00 19.06 -5.46
CA SER A 100 -19.68 19.72 -6.57
C SER A 100 -19.83 18.86 -7.83
N GLY A 101 -19.22 17.67 -7.86
CA GLY A 101 -19.17 16.78 -9.02
C GLY A 101 -18.00 17.05 -9.95
N LYS A 102 -17.27 18.17 -9.81
CA LYS A 102 -16.08 18.49 -10.60
C LYS A 102 -14.96 17.47 -10.35
N ALA A 103 -14.36 16.96 -11.43
CA ALA A 103 -13.20 16.09 -11.39
C ALA A 103 -11.93 16.85 -11.77
N GLN A 104 -10.81 16.52 -11.12
CA GLN A 104 -9.48 17.06 -11.37
C GLN A 104 -8.47 15.93 -11.27
N ALA A 105 -7.41 16.03 -12.08
CA ALA A 105 -6.26 15.14 -12.02
C ALA A 105 -5.01 15.95 -11.67
N PHE A 106 -4.22 15.45 -10.73
CA PHE A 106 -2.89 15.96 -10.45
C PHE A 106 -1.88 14.97 -10.99
N ASP A 107 -1.14 15.41 -12.01
CA ASP A 107 0.04 14.72 -12.50
C ASP A 107 1.24 15.16 -11.68
N MET A 108 1.83 14.21 -10.96
CA MET A 108 3.00 14.38 -10.11
C MET A 108 4.11 13.43 -10.58
N ARG A 109 4.09 13.05 -11.88
CA ARG A 109 5.09 12.16 -12.46
C ARG A 109 6.45 12.81 -12.44
N GLU A 110 7.48 11.97 -12.33
CA GLU A 110 8.85 12.39 -12.41
C GLU A 110 9.14 13.02 -13.77
N THR A 111 10.04 14.01 -13.79
CA THR A 111 10.45 14.70 -15.01
C THR A 111 11.87 14.33 -15.38
N ALA A 112 12.13 14.06 -16.66
CA ALA A 112 13.49 13.85 -17.14
C ALA A 112 14.36 15.09 -16.83
N PRO A 113 15.56 14.93 -16.26
CA PRO A 113 16.46 16.06 -15.99
C PRO A 113 16.81 16.82 -17.28
N LEU A 114 17.12 18.13 -17.19
CA LEU A 114 17.47 18.95 -18.36
C LEU A 114 18.62 18.39 -19.22
N LYS A 115 19.52 17.60 -18.63
CA LYS A 115 20.66 16.97 -19.33
C LYS A 115 20.33 15.60 -19.92
N ALA A 116 19.10 15.09 -19.76
CA ALA A 116 18.70 13.85 -20.40
C ALA A 116 18.73 14.03 -21.92
N SER A 117 19.32 13.07 -22.63
CA SER A 117 19.40 13.09 -24.09
C SER A 117 18.41 12.10 -24.70
N GLU A 118 17.84 12.49 -25.83
CA GLU A 118 16.99 11.61 -26.63
C GLU A 118 17.86 10.75 -27.55
N VAL A 119 17.59 9.44 -27.62
CA VAL A 119 18.16 8.59 -28.66
C VAL A 119 17.28 8.72 -29.90
N ILE A 120 17.61 9.67 -30.78
CA ILE A 120 17.00 9.71 -32.10
C ILE A 120 17.72 8.68 -32.98
N GLN A 121 17.15 7.49 -33.09
CA GLN A 121 17.59 6.49 -34.07
C GLN A 121 17.07 6.90 -35.45
N ILE A 122 17.77 7.79 -36.16
CA ILE A 122 17.49 8.03 -37.57
C ILE A 122 17.99 6.81 -38.34
N THR A 123 17.08 5.89 -38.65
CA THR A 123 17.33 4.81 -39.62
C THR A 123 17.57 5.47 -40.97
N LEU A 124 18.83 5.56 -41.38
CA LEU A 124 19.22 6.07 -42.69
C LEU A 124 18.66 5.16 -43.79
N LEU A 125 17.50 5.55 -44.34
CA LEU A 125 17.21 5.28 -45.74
C LEU A 125 18.11 6.19 -46.57
N LYS A 126 19.27 5.63 -46.95
CA LYS A 126 20.06 5.93 -48.15
C LYS A 126 20.60 7.37 -48.34
N SER A 127 21.93 7.43 -48.44
CA SER A 127 22.69 8.24 -49.42
C SER A 127 22.97 9.73 -49.19
N SER A 128 22.56 10.36 -48.09
CA SER A 128 22.99 11.75 -47.81
C SER A 128 23.47 11.90 -46.37
N LEU A 129 24.74 12.27 -46.24
CA LEU A 129 25.42 12.62 -44.99
C LEU A 129 24.76 13.84 -44.35
N ASP A 130 23.89 13.62 -43.38
CA ASP A 130 23.66 14.52 -42.25
C ASP A 130 23.37 13.63 -41.03
N CYS A 131 24.45 13.12 -40.42
CA CYS A 131 24.35 12.20 -39.28
C CYS A 131 24.31 13.01 -37.98
N TYR A 132 23.11 13.30 -37.48
CA TYR A 132 22.95 13.69 -36.07
C TYR A 132 23.10 12.45 -35.20
N SER A 133 24.33 12.16 -34.76
CA SER A 133 24.56 11.21 -33.67
C SER A 133 24.32 11.92 -32.35
N PHE A 134 23.11 11.82 -31.83
CA PHE A 134 22.84 12.23 -30.45
C PHE A 134 23.49 11.19 -29.52
N SER A 135 24.32 11.65 -28.60
CA SER A 135 24.99 10.79 -27.63
C SER A 135 23.94 10.19 -26.69
N ASP A 136 23.74 8.89 -26.77
CA ASP A 136 22.90 8.14 -25.83
C ASP A 136 23.44 8.35 -24.41
N MET A 137 22.62 8.91 -23.51
CA MET A 137 23.02 9.11 -22.11
C MET A 137 23.35 7.79 -21.40
N TYR A 138 22.90 6.66 -21.96
CA TYR A 138 23.20 5.33 -21.47
C TYR A 138 24.42 4.69 -22.16
N ALA A 139 25.04 5.36 -23.13
CA ALA A 139 26.20 4.88 -23.90
C ALA A 139 26.03 3.44 -24.44
N GLY A 140 24.82 3.09 -24.89
CA GLY A 140 24.46 1.75 -25.37
C GLY A 140 24.22 0.71 -24.27
N ASN A 141 24.38 1.07 -22.99
CA ASN A 141 24.16 0.17 -21.87
C ASN A 141 22.75 0.32 -21.29
N ALA A 142 21.82 -0.52 -21.76
CA ALA A 142 20.44 -0.51 -21.31
C ALA A 142 20.24 -0.77 -19.81
N ALA A 143 21.20 -1.40 -19.11
CA ALA A 143 21.08 -1.64 -17.67
C ALA A 143 21.04 -0.33 -16.86
N LEU A 144 21.67 0.73 -17.36
CA LEU A 144 21.70 2.06 -16.73
C LEU A 144 20.32 2.74 -16.68
N LYS A 145 19.32 2.21 -17.40
CA LYS A 145 17.91 2.64 -17.30
C LYS A 145 17.25 2.15 -16.01
N GLY A 146 17.69 1.02 -15.47
CA GLY A 146 17.12 0.39 -14.27
C GLY A 146 18.01 0.49 -13.04
N GLU A 147 19.32 0.74 -13.21
CA GLU A 147 20.31 0.72 -12.15
C GLU A 147 21.20 1.96 -12.17
N GLY A 148 21.60 2.45 -10.99
CA GLY A 148 22.52 3.59 -10.85
C GLY A 148 21.84 4.96 -10.95
N ALA A 149 22.65 6.03 -10.97
CA ALA A 149 22.14 7.40 -10.90
C ALA A 149 21.36 7.85 -12.14
N LEU A 150 21.65 7.25 -13.30
CA LEU A 150 21.01 7.62 -14.58
C LEU A 150 19.56 7.13 -14.70
N SER A 151 19.12 6.20 -13.85
CA SER A 151 17.73 5.76 -13.78
C SER A 151 16.84 6.70 -12.97
N ILE A 152 17.42 7.73 -12.32
CA ILE A 152 16.71 8.65 -11.42
C ILE A 152 16.25 9.89 -12.19
N ALA A 153 14.93 10.08 -12.27
CA ALA A 153 14.31 11.30 -12.77
C ALA A 153 14.08 12.31 -11.61
N VAL A 154 13.70 13.55 -11.94
CA VAL A 154 13.40 14.58 -10.93
C VAL A 154 12.10 14.20 -10.21
N PRO A 155 12.11 13.96 -8.88
CA PRO A 155 10.93 13.51 -8.14
C PRO A 155 9.80 14.55 -8.14
N GLY A 156 8.55 14.08 -8.28
CA GLY A 156 7.36 14.93 -8.36
C GLY A 156 6.35 14.72 -7.23
N GLU A 157 6.37 13.57 -6.54
CA GLU A 157 5.33 13.15 -5.60
C GLU A 157 5.08 14.20 -4.49
N LEU A 158 6.12 14.62 -3.77
CA LEU A 158 5.97 15.54 -2.63
C LEU A 158 5.44 16.92 -3.06
N ALA A 159 5.95 17.45 -4.18
CA ALA A 159 5.51 18.74 -4.73
C ALA A 159 4.04 18.70 -5.17
N GLY A 160 3.64 17.62 -5.82
CA GLY A 160 2.26 17.42 -6.25
C GLY A 160 1.29 17.22 -5.09
N LEU A 161 1.67 16.44 -4.07
CA LEU A 161 0.87 16.27 -2.85
C LEU A 161 0.70 17.60 -2.10
N TYR A 162 1.77 18.40 -2.00
CA TYR A 162 1.70 19.73 -1.40
C TYR A 162 0.76 20.64 -2.18
N LYS A 163 0.84 20.66 -3.52
CA LYS A 163 -0.06 21.45 -4.37
C LYS A 163 -1.52 21.04 -4.25
N ALA A 164 -1.81 19.73 -4.19
CA ALA A 164 -3.18 19.24 -3.98
C ALA A 164 -3.71 19.66 -2.60
N TRP A 165 -2.88 19.55 -1.56
CA TRP A 165 -3.19 20.02 -0.21
C TRP A 165 -3.41 21.54 -0.16
N GLU A 166 -2.56 22.34 -0.81
CA GLU A 166 -2.70 23.79 -0.83
C GLU A 166 -4.03 24.23 -1.46
N GLN A 167 -4.50 23.51 -2.48
CA GLN A 167 -5.75 23.83 -3.18
C GLN A 167 -7.02 23.30 -2.48
N HIS A 168 -6.94 22.15 -1.81
CA HIS A 168 -8.14 21.43 -1.35
C HIS A 168 -8.05 20.87 0.08
N GLY A 169 -6.89 21.01 0.72
CA GLY A 169 -6.65 20.59 2.10
C GLY A 169 -7.34 21.50 3.11
N ARG A 170 -7.50 20.99 4.32
CA ARG A 170 -8.15 21.68 5.43
C ARG A 170 -7.32 21.65 6.70
N LEU A 171 -6.63 20.54 6.98
CA LEU A 171 -5.76 20.44 8.14
C LEU A 171 -4.38 21.03 7.82
N PRO A 172 -3.62 21.53 8.83
CA PRO A 172 -2.27 22.06 8.59
C PRO A 172 -1.32 21.00 8.02
N TRP A 173 -0.50 21.35 7.02
CA TRP A 173 0.47 20.43 6.39
C TRP A 173 1.31 19.66 7.40
N LYS A 174 1.81 20.36 8.43
CA LYS A 174 2.58 19.76 9.53
C LYS A 174 1.85 18.57 10.17
N ARG A 175 0.51 18.66 10.36
CA ARG A 175 -0.28 17.56 10.92
C ARG A 175 -0.27 16.32 10.02
N LEU A 176 -0.27 16.52 8.70
CA LEU A 176 -0.30 15.43 7.72
C LEU A 176 1.06 14.73 7.59
N VAL A 177 2.17 15.48 7.72
CA VAL A 177 3.54 14.93 7.64
C VAL A 177 3.95 14.18 8.91
N ARG A 178 3.55 14.67 10.09
CA ARG A 178 4.02 14.18 11.40
C ARG A 178 3.88 12.66 11.63
N PRO A 179 2.79 11.99 11.22
CA PRO A 179 2.68 10.54 11.38
C PRO A 179 3.76 9.75 10.64
N ALA A 180 4.05 10.11 9.39
CA ALA A 180 5.10 9.48 8.59
C ALA A 180 6.49 9.75 9.18
N GLU A 181 6.75 11.00 9.59
CA GLU A 181 7.99 11.37 10.28
C GLU A 181 8.23 10.53 11.54
N ARG A 182 7.21 10.38 12.39
CA ARG A 182 7.33 9.54 13.59
C ARG A 182 7.58 8.07 13.26
N LEU A 183 6.92 7.51 12.25
CA LEU A 183 7.15 6.13 11.81
C LEU A 183 8.58 5.93 11.30
N ALA A 184 9.12 6.91 10.57
CA ALA A 184 10.49 6.86 10.09
C ALA A 184 11.51 7.01 11.23
N HIS A 185 11.23 7.88 12.20
CA HIS A 185 12.14 8.15 13.31
C HIS A 185 12.18 7.03 14.36
N LEU A 186 11.00 6.52 14.76
CA LEU A 186 10.88 5.51 15.82
C LEU A 186 10.96 4.08 15.29
N GLY A 187 10.90 3.92 13.96
CA GLY A 187 10.77 2.63 13.31
C GLY A 187 9.38 2.02 13.48
N PHE A 188 9.20 0.85 12.86
CA PHE A 188 7.92 0.14 12.85
C PHE A 188 8.12 -1.35 12.66
N LYS A 189 7.13 -2.15 13.08
CA LYS A 189 7.13 -3.61 12.83
C LYS A 189 6.96 -3.88 11.33
N ILE A 190 7.88 -4.64 10.74
CA ILE A 190 7.85 -5.03 9.33
C ILE A 190 6.61 -5.90 9.06
N SER A 191 5.86 -5.56 8.01
CA SER A 191 4.70 -6.35 7.57
C SER A 191 5.16 -7.61 6.81
N PRO A 192 4.36 -8.69 6.77
CA PRO A 192 4.71 -9.88 5.99
C PRO A 192 4.98 -9.57 4.51
N TYR A 193 4.23 -8.62 3.94
CA TYR A 193 4.44 -8.15 2.57
C TYR A 193 5.82 -7.52 2.38
N LEU A 194 6.18 -6.54 3.22
CA LEU A 194 7.48 -5.89 3.13
C LEU A 194 8.63 -6.88 3.36
N HIS A 195 8.47 -7.79 4.33
CA HIS A 195 9.43 -8.85 4.58
C HIS A 195 9.66 -9.72 3.34
N SER A 196 8.59 -10.18 2.68
CA SER A 196 8.70 -10.97 1.45
C SER A 196 9.47 -10.23 0.35
N ARG A 197 9.18 -8.94 0.14
CA ARG A 197 9.88 -8.12 -0.86
C ARG A 197 11.37 -7.97 -0.56
N TRP A 198 11.74 -7.75 0.71
CA TRP A 198 13.14 -7.59 1.11
C TRP A 198 13.90 -8.91 1.14
N SER A 199 13.29 -10.03 1.54
CA SER A 199 13.93 -11.34 1.51
C SER A 199 14.33 -11.74 0.08
N ILE A 200 13.48 -11.45 -0.92
CA ILE A 200 13.82 -11.65 -2.33
C ILE A 200 15.01 -10.76 -2.74
N GLN A 201 15.03 -9.50 -2.29
CA GLN A 201 16.12 -8.58 -2.60
C GLN A 201 17.45 -9.05 -1.99
N ILE A 202 17.45 -9.41 -0.70
CA ILE A 202 18.63 -9.92 0.01
C ILE A 202 19.17 -11.19 -0.67
N ILE A 203 18.29 -12.10 -1.11
CA ILE A 203 18.71 -13.30 -1.84
C ILE A 203 19.36 -12.94 -3.19
N ARG A 204 18.85 -11.93 -3.91
CA ARG A 204 19.51 -11.43 -5.14
C ARG A 204 20.87 -10.81 -4.86
N ASP A 205 21.00 -10.09 -3.76
CA ASP A 205 22.23 -9.39 -3.39
C ASP A 205 23.31 -10.34 -2.87
N LEU A 206 22.94 -11.46 -2.23
CA LEU A 206 23.86 -12.52 -1.80
C LEU A 206 24.24 -13.51 -2.92
N GLY A 207 23.54 -13.46 -4.06
CA GLY A 207 23.82 -14.27 -5.26
C GLY A 207 24.65 -13.56 -6.32
N ARG A 208 25.03 -12.29 -6.08
CA ARG A 208 26.05 -11.54 -6.83
C ARG A 208 27.35 -11.51 -6.02
#